data_AF-A0A4Y6R582-F1
#
_entry.id   AF-A0A4Y6R582-F1
#
_cell.length_a   1.000
_cell.length_b   1.000
_cell.length_c   1.000
_cell.angle_alpha   90.00
_cell.angle_beta   90.00
_cell.angle_gamma   90.00
#
_symmetry.space_group_name_H-M   'P 1'
#
loop_
_entity.id
_entity.type
_entity.pdbx_description
1 polymer ?
#
loop_
_entity_poly.entity_id
_entity_poly.type
_entity_poly.pdbx_seq_one_letter_code
_entity_poly.pdbx_strand_id
1 'polypeptide(L)'
;MTQSRAAAPTKTRTRAQQLAVAVLALMLIALLGFYTLVTGRITDGSAKLMDGAGQASDGAEQLKDGAGQLAAGAGLADTGAGKLSSGADKVLLGVSEKLAPGAEKLQSGADQLAAGAVKIETDVNNKLAPGVYKVDDGARKLAAGATQLAAALTPTAAGNAENNLADGATALDAGAARLASGTGELAAGTAQLKGYRGSNNSPEAGTGMAALAQALELLEAAASDPLQGLVPLAVVKDKIAKITAGAHRLDAGAQQLQAGAGKLNDGAAQLHTGTGRLTAGFATLGEKLNSRDPNNPGVVLGTELLAAGTAQIRTGMDGVPGNADRPGLINAVASITEGTSRLADGTLALNAGIKGDPADRSNPGLLHGSQALAAGASELATGNTKLASGSTELATGAEKLADGNARIADGTDTLYTSAAAVSPTSMVGKSDTAVALCLVAVLVLGSVGIYLVLWNRRRLQSAE
;
A
#
# COMPACT_ATOMS: atom_id res chain seq x y z
N MET A 1 152.90 27.77 -18.14
CA MET A 1 153.15 26.31 -18.22
C MET A 1 152.02 25.67 -19.00
N THR A 2 152.42 24.99 -20.07
CA THR A 2 151.69 24.26 -21.11
C THR A 2 150.88 23.06 -20.61
N GLN A 3 149.71 22.79 -21.23
CA GLN A 3 149.27 21.53 -21.89
C GLN A 3 147.74 21.53 -22.14
N SER A 4 147.27 21.70 -23.39
CA SER A 4 146.86 20.66 -24.36
C SER A 4 145.48 20.02 -24.07
N ARG A 5 144.36 20.50 -24.65
CA ARG A 5 143.76 20.12 -25.96
C ARG A 5 143.50 18.60 -26.13
N ALA A 6 142.21 18.23 -26.08
CA ALA A 6 141.64 17.10 -26.82
C ALA A 6 140.28 17.54 -27.40
N ALA A 7 140.19 17.56 -28.73
CA ALA A 7 139.01 17.97 -29.48
C ALA A 7 138.09 16.76 -29.73
N ALA A 8 136.80 16.90 -29.45
CA ALA A 8 135.76 15.99 -29.91
C ALA A 8 135.40 16.32 -31.38
N PRO A 9 135.20 15.33 -32.27
CA PRO A 9 134.87 15.62 -33.67
C PRO A 9 133.42 16.10 -33.81
N THR A 10 133.24 17.38 -34.15
CA THR A 10 131.95 17.98 -34.51
C THR A 10 131.51 17.54 -35.89
N LYS A 11 130.52 16.63 -35.97
CA LYS A 11 129.80 16.27 -37.20
C LYS A 11 129.00 17.47 -37.73
N THR A 12 129.42 18.04 -38.85
CA THR A 12 128.60 18.96 -39.67
C THR A 12 127.39 18.23 -40.25
N ARG A 13 126.17 18.69 -39.94
CA ARG A 13 124.92 18.11 -40.48
C ARG A 13 124.72 18.51 -41.95
N THR A 14 124.32 17.58 -42.81
CA THR A 14 124.13 17.76 -44.28
C THR A 14 122.76 18.38 -44.62
N ARG A 15 122.56 18.97 -45.82
CA ARG A 15 121.26 19.57 -46.26
C ARG A 15 120.08 18.58 -46.15
N ALA A 16 120.33 17.29 -46.31
CA ALA A 16 119.33 16.24 -46.10
C ALA A 16 118.83 16.17 -44.64
N GLN A 17 119.69 16.43 -43.66
CA GLN A 17 119.29 16.49 -42.24
C GLN A 17 118.47 17.74 -41.90
N GLN A 18 118.68 18.89 -42.58
CA GLN A 18 117.83 20.07 -42.39
C GLN A 18 116.42 19.86 -42.97
N LEU A 19 116.32 19.21 -44.13
CA LEU A 19 115.02 18.88 -44.76
C LEU A 19 114.25 17.84 -43.92
N ALA A 20 114.95 16.83 -43.39
CA ALA A 20 114.37 15.86 -42.46
C ALA A 20 113.83 16.51 -41.18
N VAL A 21 114.57 17.47 -40.60
CA VAL A 21 114.12 18.23 -39.41
C VAL A 21 112.90 19.10 -39.72
N ALA A 22 112.84 19.75 -40.89
CA ALA A 22 111.70 20.57 -41.28
C ALA A 22 110.42 19.74 -41.53
N VAL A 23 110.55 18.58 -42.18
CA VAL A 23 109.42 17.63 -42.37
C VAL A 23 108.96 17.07 -41.03
N LEU A 24 109.88 16.69 -40.15
CA LEU A 24 109.56 16.25 -38.79
C LEU A 24 108.85 17.36 -37.99
N ALA A 25 109.28 18.61 -38.10
CA ALA A 25 108.64 19.74 -37.44
C ALA A 25 107.22 19.99 -37.96
N LEU A 26 106.99 19.94 -39.27
CA LEU A 26 105.65 20.08 -39.87
C LEU A 26 104.74 18.90 -39.52
N MET A 27 105.27 17.67 -39.51
CA MET A 27 104.52 16.51 -39.01
C MET A 27 104.17 16.68 -37.54
N LEU A 28 105.09 17.18 -36.72
CA LEU A 28 104.85 17.41 -35.30
C LEU A 28 103.78 18.50 -35.08
N ILE A 29 103.79 19.58 -35.87
CA ILE A 29 102.74 20.63 -35.85
C ILE A 29 101.39 20.07 -36.30
N ALA A 30 101.34 19.29 -37.38
CA ALA A 30 100.12 18.67 -37.87
C ALA A 30 99.56 17.65 -36.86
N LEU A 31 100.44 16.88 -36.23
CA LEU A 31 100.09 15.92 -35.18
C LEU A 31 99.62 16.63 -33.90
N LEU A 32 100.23 17.77 -33.54
CA LEU A 32 99.76 18.64 -32.46
C LEU A 32 98.39 19.25 -32.79
N GLY A 33 98.20 19.74 -34.01
CA GLY A 33 96.93 20.32 -34.47
C GLY A 33 95.80 19.28 -34.49
N PHE A 34 96.08 18.10 -35.03
CA PHE A 34 95.16 16.96 -34.98
C PHE A 34 94.87 16.56 -33.53
N TYR A 35 95.89 16.47 -32.68
CA TYR A 35 95.73 16.17 -31.26
C TYR A 35 94.86 17.23 -30.56
N THR A 36 95.12 18.53 -30.73
CA THR A 36 94.27 19.60 -30.17
C THR A 36 92.82 19.54 -30.65
N LEU A 37 92.61 19.21 -31.92
CA LEU A 37 91.28 19.10 -32.51
C LEU A 37 90.54 17.89 -31.94
N VAL A 38 91.20 16.74 -31.85
CA VAL A 38 90.64 15.50 -31.31
C VAL A 38 90.33 15.67 -29.82
N THR A 39 91.27 16.20 -29.04
CA THR A 39 91.07 16.46 -27.62
C THR A 39 89.96 17.48 -27.39
N GLY A 40 89.87 18.54 -28.21
CA GLY A 40 88.78 19.52 -28.16
C GLY A 40 87.41 18.91 -28.48
N ARG A 41 87.33 18.02 -29.48
CA ARG A 41 86.09 17.30 -29.79
C ARG A 41 85.69 16.31 -28.71
N ILE A 42 86.66 15.66 -28.07
CA ILE A 42 86.42 14.77 -26.93
C ILE A 42 85.90 15.59 -25.75
N THR A 43 86.52 16.73 -25.42
CA THR A 43 86.04 17.58 -24.32
C THR A 43 84.64 18.14 -24.58
N ASP A 44 84.35 18.64 -25.79
CA ASP A 44 83.01 19.15 -26.13
C ASP A 44 81.96 18.03 -26.14
N GLY A 45 82.33 16.86 -26.66
CA GLY A 45 81.48 15.67 -26.66
C GLY A 45 81.18 15.17 -25.26
N SER A 46 82.20 15.13 -24.39
CA SER A 46 82.06 14.77 -22.97
C SER A 46 81.22 15.77 -22.20
N ALA A 47 81.39 17.08 -22.43
CA ALA A 47 80.56 18.11 -21.80
C ALA A 47 79.08 17.98 -22.20
N LYS A 48 78.79 17.80 -23.50
CA LYS A 48 77.41 17.57 -23.97
C LYS A 48 76.80 16.28 -23.43
N LEU A 49 77.59 15.22 -23.32
CA LEU A 49 77.13 13.95 -22.78
C LEU A 49 76.87 14.06 -21.27
N MET A 50 77.70 14.79 -20.54
CA MET A 50 77.51 15.09 -19.13
C MET A 50 76.23 15.90 -18.91
N ASP A 51 76.01 16.97 -19.68
CA ASP A 51 74.78 17.78 -19.61
C ASP A 51 73.54 16.94 -19.93
N GLY A 52 73.60 16.12 -20.99
CA GLY A 52 72.52 15.22 -21.37
C GLY A 52 72.25 14.13 -20.32
N ALA A 53 73.30 13.59 -19.70
CA ALA A 53 73.19 12.62 -18.61
C ALA A 53 72.57 13.27 -17.37
N GLY A 54 72.96 14.51 -17.04
CA GLY A 54 72.36 15.32 -15.98
C GLY A 54 70.88 15.56 -16.20
N GLN A 55 70.48 16.08 -17.38
CA GLN A 55 69.07 16.31 -17.72
C GLN A 55 68.22 15.02 -17.64
N ALA A 56 68.76 13.90 -18.10
CA ALA A 56 68.05 12.63 -18.03
C ALA A 56 68.05 12.03 -16.61
N SER A 57 69.02 12.37 -15.75
CA SER A 57 68.98 12.07 -14.32
C SER A 57 67.88 12.87 -13.63
N ASP A 58 67.82 14.18 -13.84
CA ASP A 58 66.75 15.05 -13.32
C ASP A 58 65.36 14.58 -13.78
N GLY A 59 65.23 14.21 -15.05
CA GLY A 59 63.98 13.65 -15.59
C GLY A 59 63.61 12.30 -14.96
N ALA A 60 64.60 11.47 -14.63
CA ALA A 60 64.38 10.22 -13.92
C ALA A 60 63.99 10.45 -12.45
N GLU A 61 64.55 11.45 -11.77
CA GLU A 61 64.12 11.87 -10.44
C GLU A 61 62.67 12.39 -10.45
N GLN A 62 62.30 13.23 -11.41
CA GLN A 62 60.91 13.68 -11.57
C GLN A 62 59.94 12.51 -11.80
N LEU A 63 60.36 11.52 -12.61
CA LEU A 63 59.56 10.31 -12.83
C LEU A 63 59.42 9.49 -11.55
N LYS A 64 60.51 9.35 -10.77
CA LYS A 64 60.49 8.68 -9.46
C LYS A 64 59.50 9.36 -8.52
N ASP A 65 59.53 10.68 -8.42
CA ASP A 65 58.63 11.45 -7.56
C ASP A 65 57.18 11.32 -8.00
N GLY A 66 56.91 11.45 -9.30
CA GLY A 66 55.57 11.27 -9.87
C GLY A 66 55.03 9.86 -9.64
N ALA A 67 55.87 8.83 -9.81
CA ALA A 67 55.51 7.45 -9.52
C ALA A 67 55.26 7.23 -8.01
N GLY A 68 56.04 7.87 -7.13
CA GLY A 68 55.80 7.87 -5.68
C GLY A 68 54.47 8.51 -5.29
N GLN A 69 54.12 9.65 -5.90
CA GLN A 69 52.82 10.31 -5.69
C GLN A 69 51.67 9.44 -6.19
N LEU A 70 51.81 8.78 -7.34
CA LEU A 70 50.80 7.87 -7.87
C LEU A 70 50.60 6.65 -6.95
N ALA A 71 51.69 6.08 -6.43
CA ALA A 71 51.63 4.98 -5.46
C ALA A 71 50.89 5.38 -4.19
N ALA A 72 51.18 6.57 -3.65
CA ALA A 72 50.50 7.11 -2.47
C ALA A 72 49.00 7.35 -2.75
N GLY A 73 48.67 7.94 -3.90
CA GLY A 73 47.28 8.14 -4.33
C GLY A 73 46.52 6.83 -4.49
N ALA A 74 47.14 5.81 -5.08
CA ALA A 74 46.58 4.48 -5.20
C ALA A 74 46.33 3.83 -3.83
N GLY A 75 47.24 4.01 -2.85
CA GLY A 75 47.03 3.53 -1.47
C GLY A 75 45.86 4.22 -0.75
N LEU A 76 45.65 5.51 -0.97
CA LEU A 76 44.47 6.22 -0.44
C LEU A 76 43.17 5.72 -1.07
N ALA A 77 43.18 5.50 -2.39
CA ALA A 77 42.03 4.98 -3.11
C ALA A 77 41.71 3.53 -2.71
N ASP A 78 42.71 2.69 -2.46
CA ASP A 78 42.56 1.34 -1.91
C ASP A 78 41.90 1.36 -0.53
N THR A 79 42.38 2.23 0.37
CA THR A 79 41.76 2.44 1.69
C THR A 79 40.29 2.88 1.56
N GLY A 80 39.99 3.77 0.61
CA GLY A 80 38.63 4.22 0.32
C GLY A 80 37.75 3.07 -0.20
N ALA A 81 38.25 2.26 -1.12
CA ALA A 81 37.58 1.09 -1.66
C ALA A 81 37.31 0.03 -0.58
N GLY A 82 38.26 -0.20 0.33
CA GLY A 82 38.07 -1.09 1.49
C GLY A 82 36.95 -0.60 2.43
N LYS A 83 36.89 0.70 2.71
CA LYS A 83 35.79 1.29 3.50
C LYS A 83 34.44 1.16 2.78
N LEU A 84 34.40 1.37 1.46
CA LEU A 84 33.18 1.22 0.66
C LEU A 84 32.70 -0.24 0.69
N SER A 85 33.59 -1.21 0.48
CA SER A 85 33.29 -2.64 0.55
C SER A 85 32.72 -3.03 1.91
N SER A 86 33.39 -2.64 3.00
CA SER A 86 32.90 -2.88 4.37
C SER A 86 31.55 -2.22 4.65
N GLY A 87 31.29 -1.06 4.06
CA GLY A 87 29.99 -0.37 4.14
C GLY A 87 28.89 -1.13 3.39
N ALA A 88 29.19 -1.60 2.18
CA ALA A 88 28.30 -2.40 1.37
C ALA A 88 27.95 -3.74 2.04
N ASP A 89 28.93 -4.41 2.67
CA ASP A 89 28.70 -5.63 3.45
C ASP A 89 27.78 -5.40 4.64
N LYS A 90 27.91 -4.27 5.35
CA LYS A 90 27.00 -3.91 6.45
C LYS A 90 25.57 -3.68 5.95
N VAL A 91 25.41 -3.04 4.78
CA VAL A 91 24.10 -2.87 4.14
C VAL A 91 23.53 -4.24 3.77
N LEU A 92 24.32 -5.09 3.12
CA LEU A 92 23.92 -6.44 2.74
C LEU A 92 23.43 -7.24 3.95
N LEU A 93 24.21 -7.28 5.04
CA LEU A 93 23.81 -7.95 6.28
C LEU A 93 22.55 -7.34 6.90
N GLY A 94 22.42 -6.01 6.92
CA GLY A 94 21.21 -5.35 7.41
C GLY A 94 19.97 -5.72 6.59
N VAL A 95 20.14 -5.86 5.27
CA VAL A 95 19.05 -6.19 4.35
C VAL A 95 18.71 -7.68 4.45
N SER A 96 19.70 -8.58 4.44
CA SER A 96 19.49 -10.04 4.47
C SER A 96 18.98 -10.53 5.82
N GLU A 97 19.51 -10.01 6.93
CA GLU A 97 19.21 -10.54 8.26
C GLU A 97 18.00 -9.86 8.92
N LYS A 98 17.63 -8.64 8.48
CA LYS A 98 16.57 -7.86 9.13
C LYS A 98 15.49 -7.41 8.18
N LEU A 99 15.85 -6.68 7.13
CA LEU A 99 14.86 -6.03 6.28
C LEU A 99 14.05 -7.04 5.46
N ALA A 100 14.70 -8.01 4.81
CA ALA A 100 14.02 -9.03 4.00
C ALA A 100 13.11 -9.94 4.85
N PRO A 101 13.56 -10.53 5.98
CA PRO A 101 12.67 -11.32 6.85
C PRO A 101 11.55 -10.47 7.46
N GLY A 102 11.80 -9.19 7.76
CA GLY A 102 10.79 -8.26 8.24
C GLY A 102 9.72 -7.97 7.20
N ALA A 103 10.12 -7.75 5.95
CA ALA A 103 9.21 -7.52 4.82
C ALA A 103 8.37 -8.78 4.51
N GLU A 104 8.94 -9.98 4.58
CA GLU A 104 8.19 -11.24 4.44
C GLU A 104 7.12 -11.40 5.52
N LYS A 105 7.46 -11.12 6.79
CA LYS A 105 6.50 -11.16 7.89
C LYS A 105 5.40 -10.14 7.72
N LEU A 106 5.75 -8.92 7.29
CA LEU A 106 4.78 -7.87 7.01
C LEU A 106 3.85 -8.28 5.87
N GLN A 107 4.38 -8.88 4.79
CA GLN A 107 3.59 -9.39 3.68
C GLN A 107 2.64 -10.50 4.12
N SER A 108 3.11 -11.51 4.84
CA SER A 108 2.22 -12.56 5.39
C SER A 108 1.14 -11.98 6.30
N GLY A 109 1.46 -10.98 7.13
CA GLY A 109 0.47 -10.30 7.97
C GLY A 109 -0.56 -9.52 7.15
N ALA A 110 -0.12 -8.85 6.08
CA ALA A 110 -1.00 -8.14 5.16
C ALA A 110 -1.92 -9.09 4.38
N ASP A 111 -1.40 -10.22 3.90
CA ASP A 111 -2.17 -11.27 3.22
C ASP A 111 -3.24 -11.87 4.16
N GLN A 112 -2.87 -12.15 5.42
CA GLN A 112 -3.81 -12.62 6.44
C GLN A 112 -4.90 -11.59 6.74
N LEU A 113 -4.53 -10.31 6.85
CA LEU A 113 -5.48 -9.23 7.09
C LEU A 113 -6.43 -9.07 5.90
N ALA A 114 -5.93 -9.12 4.66
CA ALA A 114 -6.72 -9.06 3.44
C ALA A 114 -7.70 -10.24 3.36
N ALA A 115 -7.24 -11.47 3.63
CA ALA A 115 -8.12 -12.64 3.68
C ALA A 115 -9.21 -12.52 4.77
N GLY A 116 -8.85 -11.98 5.93
CA GLY A 116 -9.79 -11.68 7.01
C GLY A 116 -10.85 -10.65 6.60
N ALA A 117 -10.44 -9.57 5.93
CA ALA A 117 -11.34 -8.54 5.41
C ALA A 117 -12.33 -9.09 4.38
N VAL A 118 -11.84 -9.87 3.40
CA VAL A 118 -12.68 -10.56 2.40
C VAL A 118 -13.71 -11.47 3.09
N LYS A 119 -13.31 -12.19 4.14
CA LYS A 119 -14.22 -13.05 4.90
C LYS A 119 -15.31 -12.23 5.62
N ILE A 120 -14.94 -11.12 6.25
CA ILE A 120 -15.89 -10.23 6.93
C ILE A 120 -16.88 -9.65 5.92
N GLU A 121 -16.40 -9.14 4.79
CA GLU A 121 -17.25 -8.62 3.72
C GLU A 121 -18.22 -9.69 3.21
N THR A 122 -17.73 -10.90 2.99
CA THR A 122 -18.56 -12.05 2.57
C THR A 122 -19.64 -12.37 3.61
N ASP A 123 -19.28 -12.42 4.90
CA ASP A 123 -20.23 -12.71 5.98
C ASP A 123 -21.27 -11.57 6.13
N VAL A 124 -20.87 -10.31 5.94
CA VAL A 124 -21.79 -9.16 5.95
C VAL A 124 -22.78 -9.26 4.79
N ASN A 125 -22.29 -9.44 3.56
CA ASN A 125 -23.14 -9.46 2.37
C ASN A 125 -24.05 -10.70 2.29
N ASN A 126 -23.57 -11.86 2.72
CA ASN A 126 -24.29 -13.12 2.52
C ASN A 126 -25.09 -13.60 3.74
N LYS A 127 -24.81 -13.07 4.94
CA LYS A 127 -25.48 -13.52 6.17
C LYS A 127 -26.14 -12.37 6.92
N LEU A 128 -25.36 -11.37 7.30
CA LEU A 128 -25.86 -10.29 8.15
C LEU A 128 -26.90 -9.43 7.41
N ALA A 129 -26.59 -8.98 6.19
CA ALA A 129 -27.48 -8.11 5.45
C ALA A 129 -28.82 -8.74 5.07
N PRO A 130 -28.86 -9.96 4.52
CA PRO A 130 -30.11 -10.67 4.32
C PRO A 130 -30.91 -10.88 5.62
N GLY A 131 -30.23 -11.10 6.75
CA GLY A 131 -30.86 -11.23 8.06
C GLY A 131 -31.55 -9.94 8.51
N VAL A 132 -30.85 -8.81 8.42
CA VAL A 132 -31.41 -7.49 8.77
C VAL A 132 -32.59 -7.13 7.85
N TYR A 133 -32.49 -7.39 6.55
CA TYR A 133 -33.61 -7.13 5.63
C TYR A 133 -34.85 -7.94 5.98
N LYS A 134 -34.69 -9.24 6.32
CA LYS A 134 -35.78 -10.12 6.74
C LYS A 134 -36.42 -9.67 8.05
N VAL A 135 -35.62 -9.28 9.03
CA VAL A 135 -36.13 -8.81 10.33
C VAL A 135 -36.93 -7.52 10.15
N ASP A 136 -36.45 -6.58 9.35
CA ASP A 136 -37.21 -5.35 9.10
C ASP A 136 -38.49 -5.59 8.29
N ASP A 137 -38.45 -6.42 7.24
CA ASP A 137 -39.67 -6.81 6.50
C ASP A 137 -40.69 -7.50 7.43
N GLY A 138 -40.23 -8.40 8.29
CA GLY A 138 -41.06 -9.06 9.30
C GLY A 138 -41.67 -8.07 10.30
N ALA A 139 -40.88 -7.10 10.78
CA ALA A 139 -41.36 -6.06 11.69
C ALA A 139 -42.42 -5.17 11.03
N ARG A 140 -42.24 -4.77 9.77
CA ARG A 140 -43.23 -3.99 9.01
C ARG A 140 -44.52 -4.77 8.78
N LYS A 141 -44.43 -6.06 8.42
CA LYS A 141 -45.60 -6.95 8.26
C LYS A 141 -46.35 -7.14 9.58
N LEU A 142 -45.62 -7.32 10.68
CA LEU A 142 -46.21 -7.43 12.01
C LEU A 142 -46.93 -6.14 12.42
N ALA A 143 -46.33 -4.98 12.18
CA ALA A 143 -46.96 -3.68 12.45
C ALA A 143 -48.23 -3.46 11.61
N ALA A 144 -48.20 -3.82 10.32
CA ALA A 144 -49.37 -3.77 9.45
C ALA A 144 -50.49 -4.70 9.95
N GLY A 145 -50.16 -5.95 10.33
CA GLY A 145 -51.12 -6.90 10.88
C GLY A 145 -51.71 -6.47 12.23
N ALA A 146 -50.89 -5.90 13.11
CA ALA A 146 -51.35 -5.33 14.38
C ALA A 146 -52.34 -4.19 14.15
N THR A 147 -52.06 -3.30 13.19
CA THR A 147 -52.96 -2.21 12.80
C THR A 147 -54.28 -2.72 12.23
N GLN A 148 -54.23 -3.75 11.36
CA GLN A 148 -55.43 -4.37 10.80
C GLN A 148 -56.30 -5.03 11.87
N LEU A 149 -55.69 -5.78 12.79
CA LEU A 149 -56.41 -6.41 13.90
C LEU A 149 -57.05 -5.36 14.81
N ALA A 150 -56.30 -4.30 15.14
CA ALA A 150 -56.81 -3.20 15.93
C ALA A 150 -57.98 -2.49 15.26
N ALA A 151 -57.92 -2.26 13.94
CA ALA A 151 -59.01 -1.69 13.15
C ALA A 151 -60.25 -2.60 13.15
N ALA A 152 -60.08 -3.92 13.00
CA ALA A 152 -61.18 -4.88 12.98
C ALA A 152 -61.89 -5.01 14.35
N LEU A 153 -61.22 -4.64 15.44
CA LEU A 153 -61.75 -4.70 16.82
C LEU A 153 -62.25 -3.35 17.34
N THR A 154 -62.07 -2.27 16.57
CA THR A 154 -62.53 -0.94 16.94
C THR A 154 -63.85 -0.65 16.21
N PRO A 155 -64.97 -0.41 16.92
CA PRO A 155 -66.23 -0.08 16.27
C PRO A 155 -66.10 1.16 15.40
N THR A 156 -66.74 1.15 14.24
CA THR A 156 -66.83 2.34 13.37
C THR A 156 -68.07 3.16 13.71
N ALA A 157 -68.07 4.43 13.34
CA ALA A 157 -69.22 5.30 13.54
C ALA A 157 -70.48 4.82 12.79
N ALA A 158 -70.29 4.10 11.67
CA ALA A 158 -71.40 3.55 10.89
C ALA A 158 -71.94 2.23 11.46
N GLY A 159 -71.14 1.52 12.28
CA GLY A 159 -71.53 0.27 12.93
C GLY A 159 -71.76 -0.90 11.97
N ASN A 160 -71.27 -0.81 10.73
CA ASN A 160 -71.54 -1.78 9.67
C ASN A 160 -70.37 -1.97 8.69
N ALA A 161 -69.15 -1.64 9.09
CA ALA A 161 -67.99 -1.80 8.23
C ALA A 161 -67.73 -3.29 7.93
N GLU A 162 -67.41 -3.56 6.67
CA GLU A 162 -67.08 -4.92 6.23
C GLU A 162 -65.82 -5.42 6.94
N ASN A 163 -65.83 -6.68 7.37
CA ASN A 163 -64.74 -7.32 8.13
C ASN A 163 -64.38 -6.65 9.47
N ASN A 164 -65.26 -5.80 10.02
CA ASN A 164 -65.11 -5.28 11.36
C ASN A 164 -65.89 -6.14 12.36
N LEU A 165 -65.17 -6.84 13.23
CA LEU A 165 -65.76 -7.76 14.20
C LEU A 165 -66.55 -7.01 15.28
N ALA A 166 -66.11 -5.81 15.65
CA ALA A 166 -66.79 -5.00 16.66
C ALA A 166 -68.12 -4.45 16.14
N ASP A 167 -68.18 -4.00 14.89
CA ASP A 167 -69.41 -3.62 14.20
C ASP A 167 -70.35 -4.82 14.05
N GLY A 168 -69.83 -5.97 13.64
CA GLY A 168 -70.60 -7.21 13.55
C GLY A 168 -71.21 -7.63 14.90
N ALA A 169 -70.45 -7.51 15.99
CA ALA A 169 -70.95 -7.77 17.35
C ALA A 169 -72.04 -6.77 17.75
N THR A 170 -71.86 -5.48 17.43
CA THR A 170 -72.84 -4.42 17.69
C THR A 170 -74.14 -4.66 16.92
N ALA A 171 -74.04 -5.03 15.64
CA ALA A 171 -75.20 -5.33 14.80
C ALA A 171 -75.96 -6.58 15.29
N LEU A 172 -75.24 -7.63 15.71
CA LEU A 172 -75.84 -8.83 16.27
C LEU A 172 -76.54 -8.55 17.61
N ASP A 173 -75.95 -7.70 18.44
CA ASP A 173 -76.55 -7.25 19.71
C ASP A 173 -77.86 -6.50 19.49
N ALA A 174 -77.87 -5.53 18.57
CA ALA A 174 -79.06 -4.80 18.19
C ALA A 174 -80.14 -5.73 17.59
N GLY A 175 -79.74 -6.73 16.80
CA GLY A 175 -80.63 -7.75 16.26
C GLY A 175 -81.27 -8.61 17.35
N ALA A 176 -80.48 -9.04 18.34
CA ALA A 176 -80.96 -9.82 19.49
C ALA A 176 -81.95 -9.02 20.35
N ALA A 177 -81.67 -7.74 20.59
CA ALA A 177 -82.59 -6.84 21.31
C ALA A 177 -83.91 -6.66 20.56
N ARG A 178 -83.87 -6.47 19.23
CA ARG A 178 -85.07 -6.40 18.39
C ARG A 178 -85.88 -7.70 18.40
N LEU A 179 -85.20 -8.84 18.35
CA LEU A 179 -85.85 -10.15 18.43
C LEU A 179 -86.56 -10.32 19.78
N ALA A 180 -85.89 -9.98 20.89
CA ALA A 180 -86.48 -10.03 22.22
C ALA A 180 -87.74 -9.13 22.32
N SER A 181 -87.66 -7.90 21.82
CA SER A 181 -88.82 -6.99 21.77
C SER A 181 -90.00 -7.60 21.00
N GLY A 182 -89.75 -8.11 19.78
CA GLY A 182 -90.79 -8.71 18.95
C GLY A 182 -91.40 -9.97 19.55
N THR A 183 -90.61 -10.79 20.27
CA THR A 183 -91.13 -11.95 20.99
C THR A 183 -91.93 -11.56 22.23
N GLY A 184 -91.56 -10.46 22.89
CA GLY A 184 -92.34 -9.88 23.98
C GLY A 184 -93.71 -9.40 23.49
N GLU A 185 -93.76 -8.72 22.33
CA GLU A 185 -95.01 -8.31 21.67
C GLU A 185 -95.87 -9.52 21.29
N LEU A 186 -95.26 -10.58 20.73
CA LEU A 186 -95.97 -11.82 20.40
C LEU A 186 -96.54 -12.52 21.65
N ALA A 187 -95.77 -12.54 22.75
CA ALA A 187 -96.23 -13.08 24.02
C ALA A 187 -97.39 -12.27 24.61
N ALA A 188 -97.34 -10.94 24.50
CA ALA A 188 -98.42 -10.06 24.93
C ALA A 188 -99.70 -10.27 24.08
N GLY A 189 -99.56 -10.36 22.76
CA GLY A 189 -100.69 -10.61 21.85
C GLY A 189 -101.34 -11.98 22.06
N THR A 190 -100.55 -13.02 22.31
CA THR A 190 -101.09 -14.36 22.65
C THR A 190 -101.77 -14.38 24.01
N ALA A 191 -101.27 -13.63 25.00
CA ALA A 191 -101.95 -13.46 26.28
C ALA A 191 -103.29 -12.72 26.13
N GLN A 192 -103.37 -11.69 25.27
CA GLN A 192 -104.63 -11.02 24.94
C GLN A 192 -105.62 -11.95 24.21
N LEU A 193 -105.13 -12.75 23.26
CA LEU A 193 -105.96 -13.72 22.54
C LEU A 193 -106.56 -14.78 23.47
N LYS A 194 -105.74 -15.30 24.40
CA LYS A 194 -106.20 -16.21 25.45
C LYS A 194 -107.27 -15.56 26.32
N GLY A 195 -107.02 -14.34 26.77
CA GLY A 195 -107.93 -13.55 27.61
C GLY A 195 -108.24 -14.23 28.95
N TYR A 196 -109.31 -13.80 29.60
CA TYR A 196 -109.77 -14.35 30.88
C TYR A 196 -111.27 -14.58 30.87
N ARG A 197 -111.74 -15.58 31.62
CA ARG A 197 -113.18 -15.84 31.79
C ARG A 197 -113.80 -14.74 32.64
N GLY A 198 -115.03 -14.35 32.33
CA GLY A 198 -115.75 -13.39 33.14
C GLY A 198 -116.24 -14.00 34.45
N SER A 199 -116.26 -13.18 35.50
CA SER A 199 -116.77 -13.58 36.82
C SER A 199 -118.27 -13.88 36.76
N ASN A 200 -118.76 -14.71 37.70
CA ASN A 200 -120.19 -15.03 37.87
C ASN A 200 -120.89 -15.59 36.61
N ASN A 201 -120.18 -16.38 35.79
CA ASN A 201 -120.71 -16.93 34.54
C ASN A 201 -121.25 -15.86 33.56
N SER A 202 -120.70 -14.63 33.58
CA SER A 202 -120.99 -13.61 32.58
C SER A 202 -119.85 -13.54 31.56
N PRO A 203 -120.04 -14.04 30.33
CA PRO A 203 -119.03 -13.95 29.28
C PRO A 203 -118.68 -12.50 28.91
N GLU A 204 -119.62 -11.57 29.08
CA GLU A 204 -119.44 -10.14 28.78
C GLU A 204 -118.41 -9.46 29.69
N ALA A 205 -118.19 -10.02 30.88
CA ALA A 205 -117.17 -9.57 31.82
C ALA A 205 -115.78 -10.17 31.54
N GLY A 206 -115.68 -11.12 30.61
CA GLY A 206 -114.42 -11.76 30.20
C GLY A 206 -113.85 -11.16 28.93
N THR A 207 -112.67 -11.64 28.52
CA THR A 207 -112.03 -11.27 27.25
C THR A 207 -111.50 -12.49 26.50
N GLY A 208 -111.24 -12.31 25.19
CA GLY A 208 -110.56 -13.28 24.35
C GLY A 208 -111.27 -14.63 24.22
N MET A 209 -110.47 -15.67 23.98
CA MET A 209 -110.95 -17.03 23.76
C MET A 209 -111.60 -17.63 25.02
N ALA A 210 -111.11 -17.27 26.20
CA ALA A 210 -111.69 -17.72 27.46
C ALA A 210 -113.15 -17.28 27.64
N ALA A 211 -113.47 -16.02 27.30
CA ALA A 211 -114.85 -15.51 27.35
C ALA A 211 -115.75 -16.13 26.27
N LEU A 212 -115.24 -16.28 25.04
CA LEU A 212 -115.99 -16.92 23.96
C LEU A 212 -116.29 -18.40 24.28
N ALA A 213 -115.33 -19.13 24.86
CA ALA A 213 -115.56 -20.50 25.34
C ALA A 213 -116.66 -20.53 26.42
N GLN A 214 -116.61 -19.60 27.39
CA GLN A 214 -117.65 -19.47 28.42
C GLN A 214 -119.04 -19.17 27.84
N ALA A 215 -119.13 -18.30 26.82
CA ALA A 215 -120.39 -18.01 26.13
C ALA A 215 -120.96 -19.23 25.40
N LEU A 216 -120.10 -19.98 24.71
CA LEU A 216 -120.48 -21.19 23.98
C LEU A 216 -120.94 -22.31 24.94
N GLU A 217 -120.25 -22.50 26.07
CA GLU A 217 -120.63 -23.45 27.11
C GLU A 217 -122.02 -23.12 27.70
N LEU A 218 -122.30 -21.84 27.98
CA LEU A 218 -123.61 -21.39 28.49
C LEU A 218 -124.71 -21.56 27.43
N LEU A 219 -124.41 -21.28 26.15
CA LEU A 219 -125.36 -21.46 25.06
C LEU A 219 -125.66 -22.94 24.81
N GLU A 220 -124.66 -23.82 24.92
CA GLU A 220 -124.83 -25.27 24.84
C GLU A 220 -125.68 -25.82 26.00
N ALA A 221 -125.45 -25.30 27.22
CA ALA A 221 -126.29 -25.60 28.38
C ALA A 221 -127.74 -25.16 28.19
N ALA A 222 -127.97 -23.93 27.71
CA ALA A 222 -129.31 -23.41 27.41
C ALA A 222 -130.02 -24.16 26.28
N ALA A 223 -129.29 -24.59 25.24
CA ALA A 223 -129.85 -25.41 24.17
C ALA A 223 -130.19 -26.85 24.63
N SER A 224 -129.67 -27.29 25.78
CA SER A 224 -129.90 -28.63 26.35
C SER A 224 -131.08 -28.68 27.32
N ASP A 225 -131.72 -27.54 27.60
CA ASP A 225 -132.94 -27.42 28.41
C ASP A 225 -134.19 -27.93 27.63
N PRO A 226 -134.95 -28.90 28.15
CA PRO A 226 -136.10 -29.49 27.44
C PRO A 226 -137.35 -28.59 27.51
N LEU A 227 -137.37 -27.47 26.78
CA LEU A 227 -138.60 -26.71 26.54
C LEU A 227 -139.12 -26.93 25.11
N GLN A 228 -140.40 -27.28 25.04
CA GLN A 228 -141.16 -27.67 23.86
C GLN A 228 -141.23 -26.55 22.81
N GLY A 229 -140.93 -26.87 21.54
CA GLY A 229 -141.51 -26.16 20.38
C GLY A 229 -140.55 -25.61 19.34
N LEU A 230 -140.48 -26.31 18.20
CA LEU A 230 -140.35 -25.76 16.83
C LEU A 230 -139.06 -25.03 16.41
N VAL A 231 -137.88 -25.64 16.59
CA VAL A 231 -136.70 -25.38 15.73
C VAL A 231 -135.90 -26.70 15.60
N PRO A 232 -135.31 -27.05 14.43
CA PRO A 232 -134.36 -28.16 14.35
C PRO A 232 -133.05 -27.80 15.09
N LEU A 233 -133.07 -27.88 16.42
CA LEU A 233 -131.97 -27.51 17.32
C LEU A 233 -130.74 -28.42 17.18
N ALA A 234 -130.87 -29.61 16.58
CA ALA A 234 -129.76 -30.55 16.40
C ALA A 234 -128.63 -29.98 15.53
N VAL A 235 -128.96 -29.28 14.44
CA VAL A 235 -127.97 -28.66 13.54
C VAL A 235 -127.27 -27.48 14.23
N VAL A 236 -128.00 -26.74 15.07
CA VAL A 236 -127.46 -25.62 15.84
C VAL A 236 -126.51 -26.12 16.94
N LYS A 237 -126.88 -27.20 17.65
CA LYS A 237 -126.02 -27.87 18.64
C LYS A 237 -124.72 -28.39 18.02
N ASP A 238 -124.79 -29.08 16.88
CA ASP A 238 -123.59 -29.59 16.19
C ASP A 238 -122.66 -28.46 15.73
N LYS A 239 -123.22 -27.34 15.24
CA LYS A 239 -122.44 -26.14 14.88
C LYS A 239 -121.81 -25.48 16.11
N ILE A 240 -122.53 -25.36 17.22
CA ILE A 240 -122.00 -24.81 18.48
C ILE A 240 -120.86 -25.69 18.99
N ALA A 241 -121.06 -27.01 19.08
CA ALA A 241 -120.02 -27.95 19.52
C ALA A 241 -118.76 -27.88 18.64
N LYS A 242 -118.91 -27.75 17.31
CA LYS A 242 -117.79 -27.56 16.39
C LYS A 242 -117.06 -26.23 16.61
N ILE A 243 -117.78 -25.16 16.90
CA ILE A 243 -117.19 -23.85 17.23
C ILE A 243 -116.47 -23.94 18.58
N THR A 244 -117.05 -24.58 19.60
CA THR A 244 -116.43 -24.84 20.92
C THR A 244 -115.15 -25.67 20.79
N ALA A 245 -115.17 -26.73 19.97
CA ALA A 245 -113.98 -27.53 19.70
C ALA A 245 -112.90 -26.70 18.96
N GLY A 246 -113.29 -25.87 18.00
CA GLY A 246 -112.39 -24.94 17.31
C GLY A 246 -111.78 -23.90 18.25
N ALA A 247 -112.60 -23.38 19.16
CA ALA A 247 -112.25 -22.47 20.24
C ALA A 247 -111.20 -23.06 21.20
N HIS A 248 -111.42 -24.27 21.70
CA HIS A 248 -110.43 -24.97 22.53
C HIS A 248 -109.14 -25.28 21.77
N ARG A 249 -109.22 -25.66 20.50
CA ARG A 249 -108.03 -25.86 19.65
C ARG A 249 -107.23 -24.58 19.46
N LEU A 250 -107.92 -23.44 19.30
CA LEU A 250 -107.28 -22.13 19.18
C LEU A 250 -106.61 -21.72 20.50
N ASP A 251 -107.26 -21.94 21.65
CA ASP A 251 -106.64 -21.69 22.96
C ASP A 251 -105.39 -22.57 23.18
N ALA A 252 -105.47 -23.86 22.89
CA ALA A 252 -104.32 -24.76 22.96
C ALA A 252 -103.18 -24.30 22.04
N GLY A 253 -103.51 -23.86 20.81
CA GLY A 253 -102.54 -23.29 19.88
C GLY A 253 -101.92 -21.98 20.40
N ALA A 254 -102.73 -21.09 21.00
CA ALA A 254 -102.27 -19.85 21.62
C ALA A 254 -101.34 -20.12 22.81
N GLN A 255 -101.64 -21.13 23.64
CA GLN A 255 -100.78 -21.55 24.74
C GLN A 255 -99.45 -22.11 24.25
N GLN A 256 -99.47 -22.94 23.20
CA GLN A 256 -98.24 -23.45 22.58
C GLN A 256 -97.40 -22.30 21.98
N LEU A 257 -98.04 -21.36 21.29
CA LEU A 257 -97.36 -20.20 20.73
C LEU A 257 -96.80 -19.27 21.81
N GLN A 258 -97.54 -19.05 22.91
CA GLN A 258 -97.07 -18.27 24.06
C GLN A 258 -95.85 -18.93 24.72
N ALA A 259 -95.88 -20.25 24.92
CA ALA A 259 -94.73 -21.00 25.45
C ALA A 259 -93.52 -20.95 24.50
N GLY A 260 -93.76 -21.04 23.18
CA GLY A 260 -92.73 -20.88 22.16
C GLY A 260 -92.14 -19.47 22.14
N ALA A 261 -92.98 -18.43 22.21
CA ALA A 261 -92.57 -17.03 22.28
C ALA A 261 -91.76 -16.74 23.55
N GLY A 262 -92.15 -17.31 24.70
CA GLY A 262 -91.40 -17.25 25.95
C GLY A 262 -90.00 -17.84 25.80
N LYS A 263 -89.89 -19.06 25.27
CA LYS A 263 -88.57 -19.70 25.02
C LYS A 263 -87.70 -18.91 24.05
N LEU A 264 -88.30 -18.35 22.98
CA LEU A 264 -87.57 -17.54 22.01
C LEU A 264 -87.11 -16.21 22.63
N ASN A 265 -87.94 -15.60 23.47
CA ASN A 265 -87.59 -14.39 24.21
C ASN A 265 -86.43 -14.64 25.18
N ASP A 266 -86.46 -15.74 25.93
CA ASP A 266 -85.38 -16.15 26.82
C ASP A 266 -84.08 -16.37 26.03
N GLY A 267 -84.17 -17.05 24.89
CA GLY A 267 -83.03 -17.25 23.98
C GLY A 267 -82.48 -15.94 23.41
N ALA A 268 -83.35 -15.00 23.02
CA ALA A 268 -82.97 -13.68 22.53
C ALA A 268 -82.30 -12.83 23.62
N ALA A 269 -82.81 -12.89 24.85
CA ALA A 269 -82.21 -12.22 26.01
C ALA A 269 -80.82 -12.78 26.36
N GLN A 270 -80.67 -14.11 26.28
CA GLN A 270 -79.37 -14.78 26.44
C GLN A 270 -78.40 -14.36 25.33
N LEU A 271 -78.85 -14.31 24.07
CA LEU A 271 -78.05 -13.87 22.94
C LEU A 271 -77.58 -12.42 23.12
N HIS A 272 -78.50 -11.51 23.45
CA HIS A 272 -78.19 -10.09 23.74
C HIS A 272 -77.17 -9.94 24.87
N THR A 273 -77.32 -10.70 25.96
CA THR A 273 -76.34 -10.71 27.05
C THR A 273 -74.96 -11.20 26.57
N GLY A 274 -74.94 -12.25 25.75
CA GLY A 274 -73.71 -12.79 25.16
C GLY A 274 -73.00 -11.80 24.23
N THR A 275 -73.74 -11.14 23.35
CA THR A 275 -73.22 -10.15 22.40
C THR A 275 -72.77 -8.87 23.08
N GLY A 276 -73.47 -8.43 24.14
CA GLY A 276 -73.02 -7.33 24.99
C GLY A 276 -71.66 -7.62 25.63
N ARG A 277 -71.46 -8.83 26.15
CA ARG A 277 -70.15 -9.27 26.69
C ARG A 277 -69.06 -9.33 25.63
N LEU A 278 -69.39 -9.81 24.42
CA LEU A 278 -68.44 -9.86 23.30
C LEU A 278 -68.01 -8.45 22.89
N THR A 279 -68.96 -7.53 22.76
CA THR A 279 -68.72 -6.13 22.40
C THR A 279 -67.83 -5.44 23.44
N ALA A 280 -68.11 -5.63 24.73
CA ALA A 280 -67.26 -5.11 25.82
C ALA A 280 -65.84 -5.71 25.80
N GLY A 281 -65.73 -7.00 25.47
CA GLY A 281 -64.45 -7.69 25.29
C GLY A 281 -63.63 -7.11 24.13
N PHE A 282 -64.26 -6.87 22.98
CA PHE A 282 -63.62 -6.21 21.83
C PHE A 282 -63.20 -4.78 22.14
N ALA A 283 -64.02 -4.00 22.83
CA ALA A 283 -63.65 -2.65 23.27
C ALA A 283 -62.39 -2.68 24.16
N THR A 284 -62.38 -3.53 25.18
CA THR A 284 -61.21 -3.68 26.08
C THR A 284 -59.95 -4.14 25.34
N LEU A 285 -60.08 -5.10 24.43
CA LEU A 285 -58.96 -5.60 23.64
C LEU A 285 -58.46 -4.52 22.66
N GLY A 286 -59.37 -3.82 21.98
CA GLY A 286 -59.07 -2.71 21.09
C GLY A 286 -58.33 -1.59 21.80
N GLU A 287 -58.75 -1.20 23.00
CA GLU A 287 -58.04 -0.21 23.84
C GLU A 287 -56.61 -0.67 24.18
N LYS A 288 -56.43 -1.92 24.61
CA LYS A 288 -55.11 -2.46 24.93
C LYS A 288 -54.19 -2.56 23.72
N LEU A 289 -54.72 -2.99 22.57
CA LEU A 289 -53.94 -3.06 21.32
C LEU A 289 -53.52 -1.67 20.83
N ASN A 290 -54.39 -0.68 20.98
CA ASN A 290 -54.20 0.70 20.52
C ASN A 290 -53.57 1.63 21.56
N SER A 291 -53.18 1.15 22.75
CA SER A 291 -52.53 1.99 23.76
C SER A 291 -51.33 2.72 23.16
N ARG A 292 -51.33 4.05 23.28
CA ARG A 292 -50.25 4.94 22.82
C ARG A 292 -49.33 5.40 23.95
N ASP A 293 -49.48 4.84 25.15
CA ASP A 293 -48.61 5.16 26.28
C ASP A 293 -47.19 4.63 26.01
N PRO A 294 -46.15 5.50 25.96
CA PRO A 294 -44.77 5.06 25.77
C PRO A 294 -44.25 4.13 26.87
N ASN A 295 -44.80 4.19 28.08
CA ASN A 295 -44.40 3.34 29.21
C ASN A 295 -45.14 2.00 29.24
N ASN A 296 -46.28 1.91 28.55
CA ASN A 296 -47.05 0.68 28.42
C ASN A 296 -47.71 0.62 27.02
N PRO A 297 -46.88 0.47 25.97
CA PRO A 297 -47.36 0.55 24.60
C PRO A 297 -48.27 -0.63 24.28
N GLY A 298 -49.34 -0.35 23.56
CA GLY A 298 -50.14 -1.38 22.92
C GLY A 298 -49.36 -2.08 21.82
N VAL A 299 -49.88 -3.21 21.34
CA VAL A 299 -49.21 -4.00 20.29
C VAL A 299 -48.99 -3.18 19.02
N VAL A 300 -49.91 -2.27 18.67
CA VAL A 300 -49.76 -1.39 17.50
C VAL A 300 -48.54 -0.48 17.66
N LEU A 301 -48.46 0.30 18.74
CA LEU A 301 -47.32 1.18 18.99
C LEU A 301 -46.01 0.39 19.16
N GLY A 302 -46.04 -0.73 19.89
CA GLY A 302 -44.86 -1.56 20.11
C GLY A 302 -44.27 -2.11 18.80
N THR A 303 -45.13 -2.51 17.86
CA THR A 303 -44.70 -3.03 16.56
C THR A 303 -44.30 -1.91 15.59
N GLU A 304 -44.92 -0.72 15.65
CA GLU A 304 -44.46 0.50 14.96
C GLU A 304 -43.04 0.88 15.41
N LEU A 305 -42.78 0.89 16.72
CA LEU A 305 -41.45 1.18 17.29
C LEU A 305 -40.42 0.12 16.90
N LEU A 306 -40.79 -1.16 16.91
CA LEU A 306 -39.93 -2.23 16.41
C LEU A 306 -39.56 -2.01 14.94
N ALA A 307 -40.55 -1.73 14.08
CA ALA A 307 -40.32 -1.47 12.66
C ALA A 307 -39.46 -0.22 12.43
N ALA A 308 -39.62 0.83 13.23
CA ALA A 308 -38.77 2.01 13.19
C ALA A 308 -37.32 1.68 13.59
N GLY A 309 -37.14 0.90 14.66
CA GLY A 309 -35.82 0.45 15.11
C GLY A 309 -35.11 -0.43 14.08
N THR A 310 -35.81 -1.39 13.47
CA THR A 310 -35.23 -2.24 12.41
C THR A 310 -34.89 -1.44 11.16
N ALA A 311 -35.65 -0.39 10.84
CA ALA A 311 -35.35 0.49 9.71
C ALA A 311 -34.09 1.31 9.95
N GLN A 312 -33.84 1.73 11.21
CA GLN A 312 -32.58 2.37 11.59
C GLN A 312 -31.40 1.40 11.47
N ILE A 313 -31.56 0.14 11.88
CA ILE A 313 -30.52 -0.89 11.71
C ILE A 313 -30.22 -1.12 10.22
N ARG A 314 -31.25 -1.23 9.38
CA ARG A 314 -31.09 -1.32 7.92
C ARG A 314 -30.33 -0.11 7.37
N THR A 315 -30.69 1.10 7.78
CA THR A 315 -29.98 2.32 7.37
C THR A 315 -28.53 2.33 7.84
N GLY A 316 -28.23 1.82 9.04
CA GLY A 316 -26.85 1.67 9.52
C GLY A 316 -26.05 0.65 8.71
N MET A 317 -26.72 -0.32 8.09
CA MET A 317 -26.10 -1.33 7.25
C MET A 317 -25.85 -0.86 5.82
N ASP A 318 -26.85 -0.22 5.21
CA ASP A 318 -26.82 0.24 3.82
C ASP A 318 -26.11 1.59 3.67
N GLY A 319 -26.14 2.39 4.73
CA GLY A 319 -25.70 3.78 4.74
C GLY A 319 -26.86 4.74 4.51
N VAL A 320 -26.58 6.03 4.69
CA VAL A 320 -27.51 7.09 4.35
C VAL A 320 -27.32 7.43 2.87
N PRO A 321 -28.34 7.26 2.00
CA PRO A 321 -28.20 7.51 0.57
C PRO A 321 -27.65 8.92 0.28
N GLY A 322 -26.61 9.00 -0.54
CA GLY A 322 -25.97 10.27 -0.93
C GLY A 322 -25.10 10.92 0.16
N ASN A 323 -24.88 10.27 1.31
CA ASN A 323 -24.02 10.78 2.37
C ASN A 323 -22.74 9.95 2.52
N ALA A 324 -21.63 10.49 2.01
CA ALA A 324 -20.32 9.84 2.05
C ALA A 324 -19.77 9.65 3.48
N ASP A 325 -20.16 10.50 4.43
CA ASP A 325 -19.74 10.39 5.84
C ASP A 325 -20.49 9.27 6.59
N ARG A 326 -21.55 8.73 5.98
CA ARG A 326 -22.38 7.66 6.56
C ARG A 326 -22.57 6.53 5.54
N PRO A 327 -21.50 5.85 5.13
CA PRO A 327 -21.53 4.87 4.05
C PRO A 327 -22.23 3.56 4.44
N GLY A 328 -22.47 3.33 5.74
CA GLY A 328 -23.05 2.09 6.23
C GLY A 328 -22.04 0.95 6.33
N LEU A 329 -22.43 -0.13 7.00
CA LEU A 329 -21.55 -1.27 7.25
C LEU A 329 -21.08 -1.94 5.96
N ILE A 330 -21.96 -2.11 4.95
CA ILE A 330 -21.61 -2.80 3.69
C ILE A 330 -20.47 -2.08 2.96
N ASN A 331 -20.58 -0.77 2.79
CA ASN A 331 -19.55 0.01 2.11
C ASN A 331 -18.28 0.18 2.96
N ALA A 332 -18.42 0.25 4.29
CA ALA A 332 -17.28 0.30 5.19
C ALA A 332 -16.43 -0.98 5.12
N VAL A 333 -17.06 -2.17 5.09
CA VAL A 333 -16.30 -3.43 4.96
C VAL A 333 -15.67 -3.58 3.57
N ALA A 334 -16.34 -3.15 2.51
CA ALA A 334 -15.75 -3.11 1.16
C ALA A 334 -14.50 -2.21 1.11
N SER A 335 -14.56 -1.03 1.75
CA SER A 335 -13.43 -0.11 1.84
C SER A 335 -12.25 -0.70 2.63
N ILE A 336 -12.52 -1.47 3.68
CA ILE A 336 -11.49 -2.19 4.43
C ILE A 336 -10.87 -3.29 3.57
N THR A 337 -11.67 -4.06 2.83
CA THR A 337 -11.15 -5.07 1.89
C THR A 337 -10.24 -4.43 0.85
N GLU A 338 -10.66 -3.32 0.23
CA GLU A 338 -9.82 -2.61 -0.74
C GLU A 338 -8.52 -2.10 -0.11
N GLY A 339 -8.61 -1.45 1.07
CA GLY A 339 -7.45 -0.93 1.79
C GLY A 339 -6.45 -2.02 2.17
N THR A 340 -6.94 -3.18 2.60
CA THR A 340 -6.09 -4.32 2.99
C THR A 340 -5.50 -5.03 1.78
N SER A 341 -6.21 -5.11 0.66
CA SER A 341 -5.64 -5.58 -0.62
C SER A 341 -4.51 -4.67 -1.09
N ARG A 342 -4.70 -3.35 -1.04
CA ARG A 342 -3.66 -2.37 -1.39
C ARG A 342 -2.45 -2.46 -0.46
N LEU A 343 -2.67 -2.76 0.82
CA LEU A 343 -1.58 -3.02 1.76
C LEU A 343 -0.81 -4.29 1.37
N ALA A 344 -1.50 -5.38 1.06
CA ALA A 344 -0.88 -6.62 0.60
C ALA A 344 -0.03 -6.39 -0.67
N ASP A 345 -0.60 -5.73 -1.68
CA ASP A 345 0.11 -5.37 -2.91
C ASP A 345 1.34 -4.50 -2.64
N GLY A 346 1.21 -3.51 -1.75
CA GLY A 346 2.32 -2.66 -1.34
C GLY A 346 3.44 -3.44 -0.64
N THR A 347 3.10 -4.42 0.20
CA THR A 347 4.10 -5.28 0.86
C THR A 347 4.77 -6.27 -0.10
N LEU A 348 4.03 -6.76 -1.11
CA LEU A 348 4.60 -7.55 -2.20
C LEU A 348 5.61 -6.71 -3.01
N ALA A 349 5.25 -5.48 -3.36
CA ALA A 349 6.13 -4.55 -4.06
C ALA A 349 7.39 -4.21 -3.24
N LEU A 350 7.25 -4.02 -1.92
CA LEU A 350 8.38 -3.82 -1.01
C LEU A 350 9.31 -5.03 -1.02
N ASN A 351 8.77 -6.25 -0.90
CA ASN A 351 9.55 -7.48 -0.92
C ASN A 351 10.28 -7.66 -2.26
N ALA A 352 9.62 -7.33 -3.38
CA ALA A 352 10.24 -7.30 -4.71
C ALA A 352 11.36 -6.25 -4.81
N GLY A 353 11.20 -5.06 -4.24
CA GLY A 353 12.26 -4.05 -4.21
C GLY A 353 13.47 -4.47 -3.36
N ILE A 354 13.26 -5.23 -2.29
CA ILE A 354 14.33 -5.72 -1.42
C ILE A 354 15.10 -6.86 -2.09
N LYS A 355 14.40 -7.86 -2.62
CA LYS A 355 15.00 -9.08 -3.16
C LYS A 355 15.37 -8.98 -4.63
N GLY A 356 14.74 -8.06 -5.35
CA GLY A 356 14.76 -8.01 -6.79
C GLY A 356 13.77 -8.98 -7.40
N ASP A 357 13.56 -8.82 -8.70
CA ASP A 357 12.81 -9.78 -9.49
C ASP A 357 13.79 -10.78 -10.12
N PRO A 358 13.76 -12.07 -9.75
CA PRO A 358 14.63 -13.07 -10.37
C PRO A 358 14.36 -13.24 -11.88
N ALA A 359 13.21 -12.81 -12.39
CA ALA A 359 12.89 -12.81 -13.81
C ALA A 359 13.36 -11.54 -14.56
N ASP A 360 13.59 -10.43 -13.86
CA ASP A 360 14.04 -9.16 -14.45
C ASP A 360 15.38 -8.69 -13.88
N ARG A 361 16.46 -8.91 -14.65
CA ARG A 361 17.81 -8.45 -14.29
C ARG A 361 17.94 -6.94 -14.19
N SER A 362 17.00 -6.18 -14.77
CA SER A 362 16.95 -4.71 -14.66
C SER A 362 16.49 -4.26 -13.26
N ASN A 363 15.88 -5.17 -12.49
CA ASN A 363 15.47 -4.96 -11.11
C ASN A 363 16.18 -5.93 -10.15
N PRO A 364 17.49 -5.73 -9.91
CA PRO A 364 18.27 -6.59 -9.02
C PRO A 364 17.82 -6.50 -7.55
N GLY A 365 17.06 -5.46 -7.19
CA GLY A 365 16.69 -5.16 -5.82
C GLY A 365 17.89 -4.79 -4.95
N LEU A 366 17.58 -4.48 -3.69
CA LEU A 366 18.58 -3.97 -2.75
C LEU A 366 19.62 -5.03 -2.36
N LEU A 367 19.23 -6.29 -2.21
CA LEU A 367 20.14 -7.39 -1.88
C LEU A 367 21.24 -7.55 -2.93
N HIS A 368 20.88 -7.80 -4.19
CA HIS A 368 21.88 -7.96 -5.24
C HIS A 368 22.63 -6.66 -5.54
N GLY A 369 21.97 -5.50 -5.42
CA GLY A 369 22.65 -4.21 -5.56
C GLY A 369 23.77 -4.00 -4.54
N SER A 370 23.52 -4.33 -3.27
CA SER A 370 24.54 -4.24 -2.21
C SER A 370 25.67 -5.26 -2.38
N GLN A 371 25.36 -6.47 -2.84
CA GLN A 371 26.37 -7.48 -3.21
C GLN A 371 27.25 -7.01 -4.37
N ALA A 372 26.65 -6.45 -5.43
CA ALA A 372 27.39 -5.92 -6.57
C ALA A 372 28.31 -4.76 -6.18
N LEU A 373 27.84 -3.88 -5.28
CA LEU A 373 28.64 -2.77 -4.76
C LEU A 373 29.85 -3.27 -3.94
N ALA A 374 29.66 -4.27 -3.07
CA ALA A 374 30.74 -4.86 -2.29
C ALA A 374 31.79 -5.53 -3.20
N ALA A 375 31.32 -6.30 -4.20
CA ALA A 375 32.18 -6.94 -5.19
C ALA A 375 33.00 -5.91 -5.99
N GLY A 376 32.34 -4.88 -6.53
CA GLY A 376 33.03 -3.82 -7.30
C GLY A 376 34.02 -3.02 -6.46
N ALA A 377 33.71 -2.76 -5.18
CA ALA A 377 34.64 -2.12 -4.27
C ALA A 377 35.87 -3.00 -3.97
N SER A 378 35.69 -4.31 -3.84
CA SER A 378 36.79 -5.29 -3.68
C SER A 378 37.68 -5.36 -4.93
N GLU A 379 37.07 -5.33 -6.12
CA GLU A 379 37.80 -5.27 -7.39
C GLU A 379 38.61 -3.97 -7.52
N LEU A 380 38.02 -2.83 -7.14
CA LEU A 380 38.70 -1.54 -7.14
C LEU A 380 39.91 -1.52 -6.19
N ALA A 381 39.76 -2.06 -4.97
CA ALA A 381 40.86 -2.22 -4.03
C ALA A 381 41.99 -3.08 -4.63
N THR A 382 41.63 -4.24 -5.21
CA THR A 382 42.59 -5.11 -5.89
C THR A 382 43.33 -4.39 -7.03
N GLY A 383 42.61 -3.59 -7.82
CA GLY A 383 43.19 -2.77 -8.88
C GLY A 383 44.16 -1.70 -8.35
N ASN A 384 43.78 -1.00 -7.29
CA ASN A 384 44.62 0.03 -6.67
C ASN A 384 45.87 -0.55 -6.02
N THR A 385 45.78 -1.73 -5.41
CA THR A 385 46.95 -2.46 -4.90
C THR A 385 47.93 -2.76 -6.03
N LYS A 386 47.45 -3.21 -7.20
CA LYS A 386 48.30 -3.43 -8.39
C LYS A 386 48.89 -2.13 -8.94
N LEU A 387 48.14 -1.05 -8.94
CA LEU A 387 48.62 0.26 -9.39
C LEU A 387 49.73 0.79 -8.47
N ALA A 388 49.55 0.65 -7.15
CA ALA A 388 50.55 1.03 -6.16
C ALA A 388 51.84 0.22 -6.29
N SER A 389 51.73 -1.10 -6.47
CA SER A 389 52.91 -1.96 -6.66
C SER A 389 53.65 -1.61 -7.95
N GLY A 390 52.94 -1.46 -9.08
CA GLY A 390 53.55 -1.08 -10.36
C GLY A 390 54.18 0.31 -10.33
N SER A 391 53.58 1.27 -9.61
CA SER A 391 54.15 2.61 -9.43
C SER A 391 55.42 2.57 -8.55
N THR A 392 55.45 1.70 -7.54
CA THR A 392 56.66 1.49 -6.72
C THR A 392 57.80 0.87 -7.54
N GLU A 393 57.48 -0.09 -8.41
CA GLU A 393 58.43 -0.66 -9.36
C GLU A 393 58.96 0.39 -10.35
N LEU A 394 58.07 1.26 -10.87
CA LEU A 394 58.46 2.36 -11.76
C LEU A 394 59.38 3.36 -11.05
N ALA A 395 59.06 3.76 -9.81
CA ALA A 395 59.91 4.64 -9.01
C ALA A 395 61.30 4.04 -8.78
N THR A 396 61.36 2.74 -8.47
CA THR A 396 62.62 2.00 -8.31
C THR A 396 63.41 1.93 -9.62
N GLY A 397 62.74 1.75 -10.75
CA GLY A 397 63.36 1.75 -12.07
C GLY A 397 63.92 3.13 -12.44
N ALA A 398 63.16 4.18 -12.15
CA ALA A 398 63.56 5.58 -12.37
C ALA A 398 64.75 5.97 -11.48
N GLU A 399 64.78 5.54 -10.22
CA GLU A 399 65.94 5.70 -9.33
C GLU A 399 67.21 5.06 -9.92
N LYS A 400 67.11 3.80 -10.39
CA LYS A 400 68.25 3.12 -11.05
C LYS A 400 68.71 3.84 -12.32
N LEU A 401 67.79 4.46 -13.06
CA LEU A 401 68.12 5.24 -14.25
C LEU A 401 68.85 6.54 -13.87
N ALA A 402 68.38 7.25 -12.83
CA ALA A 402 69.04 8.43 -12.28
C ALA A 402 70.46 8.12 -11.81
N ASP A 403 70.64 7.04 -11.03
CA ASP A 403 71.95 6.55 -10.57
C ASP A 403 72.88 6.17 -11.73
N GLY A 404 72.35 5.46 -12.73
CA GLY A 404 73.09 5.09 -13.92
C GLY A 404 73.59 6.31 -14.69
N ASN A 405 72.73 7.32 -14.84
CA ASN A 405 73.05 8.58 -15.50
C ASN A 405 74.04 9.44 -14.70
N ALA A 406 73.93 9.47 -13.36
CA ALA A 406 74.91 10.12 -12.50
C ALA A 406 76.30 9.49 -12.69
N ARG A 407 76.37 8.14 -12.74
CA ARG A 407 77.62 7.43 -13.03
C ARG A 407 78.17 7.72 -14.43
N ILE A 408 77.30 7.88 -15.43
CA ILE A 408 77.72 8.31 -16.78
C ILE A 408 78.30 9.72 -16.70
N ALA A 409 77.62 10.65 -16.02
CA ALA A 409 78.08 12.03 -15.83
C ALA A 409 79.47 12.06 -15.16
N ASP A 410 79.66 11.36 -14.03
CA ASP A 410 80.95 11.25 -13.32
C ASP A 410 82.06 10.66 -14.19
N GLY A 411 81.75 9.60 -14.95
CA GLY A 411 82.71 8.98 -15.87
C GLY A 411 83.08 9.92 -17.02
N THR A 412 82.12 10.68 -17.54
CA THR A 412 82.34 11.67 -18.59
C THR A 412 83.06 12.92 -18.09
N ASP A 413 82.86 13.31 -16.85
CA ASP A 413 83.63 14.37 -16.18
C ASP A 413 85.08 13.93 -15.99
N THR A 414 85.31 12.69 -15.56
CA THR A 414 86.66 12.10 -15.50
C THR A 414 87.33 12.09 -16.88
N LEU A 415 86.60 11.73 -17.94
CA LEU A 415 87.10 11.76 -19.31
C LEU A 415 87.37 13.20 -19.79
N TYR A 416 86.47 14.13 -19.49
CA TYR A 416 86.59 15.56 -19.81
C TYR A 416 87.83 16.16 -19.14
N THR A 417 87.97 15.99 -17.82
CA THR A 417 89.10 16.49 -17.03
C THR A 417 90.42 15.84 -17.46
N SER A 418 90.44 14.53 -17.72
CA SER A 418 91.63 13.82 -18.19
C SER A 418 92.05 14.28 -19.60
N ALA A 419 91.10 14.41 -20.53
CA ALA A 419 91.36 14.91 -21.88
C ALA A 419 91.83 16.38 -21.83
N ALA A 420 91.22 17.21 -20.99
CA ALA A 420 91.63 18.59 -20.76
C ALA A 420 93.03 18.68 -20.15
N ALA A 421 93.38 17.81 -19.20
CA ALA A 421 94.69 17.79 -18.53
C ALA A 421 95.85 17.45 -19.49
N VAL A 422 95.62 16.58 -20.47
CA VAL A 422 96.61 16.23 -21.51
C VAL A 422 96.58 17.18 -22.71
N SER A 423 95.73 18.20 -22.71
CA SER A 423 95.70 19.19 -23.79
C SER A 423 97.04 19.97 -23.86
N PRO A 424 97.54 20.34 -25.06
CA PRO A 424 98.79 21.10 -25.19
C PRO A 424 98.77 22.45 -24.45
N THR A 425 97.58 22.99 -24.20
CA THR A 425 97.34 24.23 -23.45
C THR A 425 97.52 24.11 -21.94
N SER A 426 97.33 22.92 -21.34
CA SER A 426 97.50 22.67 -19.90
C SER A 426 98.85 22.03 -19.56
N MET A 427 99.42 21.22 -20.47
CA MET A 427 100.75 20.62 -20.29
C MET A 427 101.89 21.65 -20.34
N VAL A 428 101.60 22.82 -20.91
CA VAL A 428 102.53 23.94 -20.88
C VAL A 428 102.05 24.88 -19.78
N GLY A 429 102.60 24.73 -18.57
CA GLY A 429 102.34 25.65 -17.48
C GLY A 429 102.56 27.11 -17.92
N LYS A 430 101.91 28.07 -17.27
CA LYS A 430 102.11 29.51 -17.54
C LYS A 430 103.60 29.93 -17.47
N SER A 431 104.44 29.16 -16.79
CA SER A 431 105.90 29.30 -16.76
C SER A 431 106.63 28.63 -17.95
N ASP A 432 106.12 27.52 -18.47
CA ASP A 432 106.77 26.74 -19.53
C ASP A 432 106.40 27.22 -20.94
N THR A 433 105.34 28.01 -21.11
CA THR A 433 105.01 28.63 -22.41
C THR A 433 106.10 29.62 -22.80
N ALA A 434 106.56 30.42 -21.84
CA ALA A 434 107.69 31.32 -22.04
C ALA A 434 108.98 30.55 -22.32
N VAL A 435 109.23 29.42 -21.64
CA VAL A 435 110.46 28.63 -21.82
C VAL A 435 110.44 27.82 -23.12
N ALA A 436 109.30 27.25 -23.51
CA ALA A 436 109.14 26.51 -24.76
C ALA A 436 109.14 27.44 -25.98
N LEU A 437 108.44 28.59 -25.92
CA LEU A 437 108.56 29.62 -26.95
C LEU A 437 109.97 30.23 -26.97
N CYS A 438 110.63 30.44 -25.83
CA CYS A 438 112.02 30.87 -25.81
C CYS A 438 112.96 29.81 -26.38
N LEU A 439 112.75 28.51 -26.12
CA LEU A 439 113.58 27.45 -26.70
C LEU A 439 113.36 27.31 -28.20
N VAL A 440 112.12 27.42 -28.68
CA VAL A 440 111.82 27.44 -30.11
C VAL A 440 112.35 28.73 -30.75
N ALA A 441 112.20 29.88 -30.12
CA ALA A 441 112.76 31.15 -30.59
C ALA A 441 114.29 31.16 -30.56
N VAL A 442 114.93 30.55 -29.56
CA VAL A 442 116.39 30.40 -29.46
C VAL A 442 116.90 29.38 -30.48
N LEU A 443 116.13 28.33 -30.78
CA LEU A 443 116.46 27.38 -31.84
C LEU A 443 116.29 28.01 -33.23
N VAL A 444 115.26 28.83 -33.45
CA VAL A 444 115.02 29.55 -34.71
C VAL A 444 116.03 30.70 -34.89
N LEU A 445 116.28 31.52 -33.87
CA LEU A 445 117.26 32.60 -33.92
C LEU A 445 118.70 32.07 -33.95
N GLY A 446 119.00 30.98 -33.24
CA GLY A 446 120.31 30.33 -33.27
C GLY A 446 120.63 29.71 -34.63
N SER A 447 119.62 29.15 -35.31
CA SER A 447 119.80 28.63 -36.68
C SER A 447 119.91 29.73 -37.74
N VAL A 448 119.20 30.86 -37.59
CA VAL A 448 119.35 32.05 -38.44
C VAL A 448 120.69 32.75 -38.22
N GLY A 449 121.17 32.85 -36.96
CA GLY A 449 122.47 33.45 -36.63
C GLY A 449 123.66 32.66 -37.17
N ILE A 450 123.63 31.32 -37.06
CA ILE A 450 124.68 30.46 -37.64
C ILE A 450 124.65 30.52 -39.18
N TYR A 451 123.47 30.63 -39.79
CA TYR A 451 123.34 30.80 -41.24
C TYR A 451 123.97 32.11 -41.73
N LEU A 452 123.73 33.23 -41.04
CA LEU A 452 124.29 34.54 -41.38
C LEU A 452 125.82 34.60 -41.20
N VAL A 453 126.35 33.99 -40.13
CA VAL A 453 127.80 33.94 -39.88
C VAL A 453 128.55 33.07 -40.90
N LEU A 454 127.95 31.95 -41.33
CA LEU A 454 128.52 31.10 -42.38
C LEU A 454 128.38 31.69 -43.78
N TRP A 455 127.34 32.49 -44.04
CA TRP A 455 127.19 33.24 -45.30
C TRP A 455 128.27 34.31 -45.45
N ASN A 456 128.59 35.04 -44.37
CA ASN A 456 129.61 36.09 -44.40
C ASN A 456 131.04 35.53 -44.53
N ARG A 457 131.34 34.37 -43.91
CA ARG A 457 132.67 33.73 -44.04
C ARG A 457 132.96 33.19 -45.46
N ARG A 458 131.94 32.83 -46.24
CA ARG A 458 132.14 32.36 -47.64
C ARG A 458 132.37 33.47 -48.66
N ARG A 459 132.04 34.73 -48.35
CA ARG A 459 132.31 35.86 -49.25
C ARG A 459 133.72 36.43 -49.13
N LEU A 460 134.43 36.18 -48.04
CA LEU A 460 135.75 36.78 -47.76
C LEU A 460 136.95 35.89 -48.12
N GLN A 461 136.75 34.64 -48.55
CA GLN A 461 137.82 33.77 -49.06
C GLN A 461 137.76 33.60 -50.60
N SER A 462 137.09 34.53 -51.28
CA SER A 462 137.02 34.61 -52.75
C SER A 462 137.76 35.83 -53.31
N ALA A 463 138.64 36.43 -52.51
CA ALA A 463 139.48 37.57 -52.89
C ALA A 463 140.85 37.45 -52.20
N GLU A 464 141.58 36.39 -52.55
CA GLU A 464 143.04 36.30 -52.77
C GLU A 464 143.45 34.84 -53.01
#